data_AF-K8FCQ7-F1
#
_entry.id   AF-K8FCQ7-F1
#
_cell.length_a   1.000
_cell.length_b   1.000
_cell.length_c   1.000
_cell.angle_alpha   90.00
_cell.angle_beta   90.00
_cell.angle_gamma   90.00
#
_symmetry.space_group_name_H-M   'P 1'
#
loop_
_entity.id
_entity.type
_entity.pdbx_description
1 polymer ?
#
loop_
_entity_poly.entity_id
_entity_poly.type
_entity_poly.pdbx_seq_one_letter_code
_entity_poly.pdbx_strand_id
1 'polypeptide(L)'
;MHQVFLLKYISSFEAQSRKPVPLWLALSLKKRSKCTVTMPDWLKTEKLNSILKAEHREKELQKIHFHYIEVAHSLCKHAREDMTDWNQVYDLVVSYSI
;
A
#
# COMPACT_ATOMS: atom_id res chain seq x y z
N MET A 1 8.76 27.00 -18.70
CA MET A 1 8.58 26.80 -17.25
C MET A 1 7.20 26.16 -17.06
N HIS A 2 7.12 24.87 -16.71
CA HIS A 2 5.82 24.20 -16.57
C HIS A 2 5.43 24.17 -15.09
N GLN A 3 4.58 25.12 -14.67
CA GLN A 3 3.95 25.08 -13.35
C GLN A 3 2.84 24.03 -13.38
N VAL A 4 3.05 22.94 -12.65
CA VAL A 4 2.03 21.92 -12.38
C VAL A 4 1.29 22.38 -11.12
N PHE A 5 0.04 22.81 -11.27
CA PHE A 5 -0.83 23.17 -10.16
C PHE A 5 -1.63 21.94 -9.69
N LEU A 6 -1.43 21.52 -8.44
CA LEU A 6 -2.27 20.50 -7.79
C LEU A 6 -3.57 21.17 -7.31
N LEU A 7 -4.70 20.85 -7.95
CA LEU A 7 -6.01 21.37 -7.55
C LEU A 7 -6.61 20.60 -6.34
N LYS A 8 -6.97 21.39 -5.33
CA LYS A 8 -8.06 21.22 -4.33
C LYS A 8 -7.97 20.18 -3.21
N TYR A 9 -7.24 19.06 -3.33
CA TYR A 9 -7.39 17.94 -2.37
C TYR A 9 -6.25 17.71 -1.37
N ILE A 10 -5.12 18.40 -1.50
CA ILE A 10 -3.99 18.24 -0.58
C ILE A 10 -3.85 19.53 0.23
N SER A 11 -4.56 19.61 1.35
CA SER A 11 -4.40 20.72 2.29
C SER A 11 -3.03 20.62 2.97
N SER A 12 -2.37 21.79 3.12
CA SER A 12 -1.11 22.07 3.84
C SER A 12 -0.32 20.85 4.37
N PHE A 13 0.88 20.59 3.84
CA PHE A 13 1.73 19.55 4.42
C PHE A 13 2.33 20.02 5.74
N GLU A 14 1.86 19.44 6.85
CA GLU A 14 2.41 19.66 8.18
C GLU A 14 3.41 18.55 8.50
N ALA A 15 4.53 18.92 9.13
CA ALA A 15 5.53 17.94 9.56
C ALA A 15 4.90 16.93 10.52
N GLN A 16 5.30 15.66 10.40
CA GLN A 16 4.88 14.55 11.29
C GLN A 16 3.37 14.25 11.32
N SER A 17 2.57 14.83 10.40
CA SER A 17 1.14 14.54 10.29
C SER A 17 0.86 13.47 9.24
N ARG A 18 0.01 12.48 9.56
CA ARG A 18 -0.44 11.48 8.57
C ARG A 18 -1.52 12.10 7.70
N LYS A 19 -1.30 12.15 6.38
CA LYS A 19 -2.29 12.60 5.41
C LYS A 19 -2.57 11.55 4.34
N PRO A 20 -3.85 11.37 3.94
CA PRO A 20 -4.17 10.53 2.79
C PRO A 20 -3.66 11.24 1.54
N VAL A 21 -2.80 10.55 0.80
CA VAL A 21 -2.26 11.02 -0.47
C VAL A 21 -2.41 9.90 -1.51
N PRO A 22 -2.48 10.24 -2.80
CA PRO A 22 -2.43 9.23 -3.84
C PRO A 22 -1.13 8.40 -3.78
N LEU A 23 -1.21 7.11 -4.10
CA LEU A 23 -0.07 6.18 -4.06
C LEU A 23 1.14 6.71 -4.85
N TRP A 24 0.93 7.19 -6.07
CA TRP A 24 2.01 7.71 -6.92
C TRP A 24 2.76 8.88 -6.27
N LEU A 25 2.06 9.72 -5.51
CA LEU A 25 2.66 10.84 -4.81
C LEU A 25 3.45 10.36 -3.60
N ALA A 26 2.88 9.43 -2.81
CA ALA A 26 3.58 8.81 -1.69
C ALA A 26 4.89 8.16 -2.14
N LEU A 27 4.86 7.36 -3.21
CA LEU A 27 6.04 6.69 -3.76
C LEU A 27 7.08 7.68 -4.28
N SER A 28 6.63 8.76 -4.95
CA SER A 28 7.53 9.81 -5.45
C SER A 28 8.24 10.56 -4.31
N LEU A 29 7.56 10.81 -3.20
CA LEU A 29 8.13 11.44 -2.01
C LEU A 29 9.05 10.48 -1.23
N LYS A 30 8.67 9.20 -1.12
CA LYS A 30 9.49 8.15 -0.48
C LYS A 30 10.81 7.97 -1.22
N LYS A 31 10.79 7.95 -2.56
CA LYS A 31 12.02 7.88 -3.39
C LYS A 31 12.98 9.05 -3.16
N ARG A 32 12.47 10.19 -2.67
CA ARG A 32 13.26 11.38 -2.31
C ARG A 32 13.57 11.45 -0.80
N SER A 33 13.25 10.41 -0.03
CA SER A 33 13.38 10.35 1.43
C SER A 33 12.67 11.48 2.18
N LYS A 34 11.55 11.99 1.62
CA LYS A 34 10.78 13.11 2.20
C LYS A 34 9.55 12.69 3.00
N CYS A 35 9.21 11.40 3.00
CA CYS A 35 8.10 10.87 3.77
C CYS A 35 8.33 9.41 4.15
N THR A 36 7.63 8.97 5.19
CA THR A 36 7.47 7.58 5.57
C THR A 36 6.09 7.12 5.10
N VAL A 37 6.01 5.95 4.46
CA VAL A 37 4.76 5.39 3.99
C VAL A 37 4.24 4.41 5.02
N THR A 38 3.01 4.54 5.50
CA THR A 38 2.42 3.48 6.32
C THR A 38 1.64 2.49 5.48
N MET A 39 1.79 1.22 5.81
CA MET A 39 1.03 0.12 5.23
C MET A 39 -0.48 0.29 5.46
N PRO A 40 -1.33 0.06 4.44
CA PRO A 40 -2.78 0.07 4.61
C PRO A 40 -3.26 -1.13 5.42
N ASP A 41 -4.39 -0.99 6.11
CA ASP A 41 -4.87 -2.01 7.05
C ASP A 41 -5.19 -3.37 6.42
N TRP A 42 -5.60 -3.40 5.14
CA TRP A 42 -5.90 -4.64 4.43
C TRP A 42 -4.64 -5.43 4.05
N LEU A 43 -3.48 -4.77 3.96
CA LEU A 43 -2.21 -5.38 3.56
C LEU A 43 -1.46 -5.97 4.77
N LYS A 44 -1.98 -5.79 5.99
CA LYS A 44 -1.43 -6.40 7.20
C LYS A 44 -1.52 -7.93 7.12
N THR A 45 -0.45 -8.60 7.54
CA THR A 45 -0.32 -10.06 7.57
C THR A 45 -1.51 -10.76 8.24
N GLU A 46 -1.99 -10.24 9.36
CA GLU A 46 -3.16 -10.79 10.09
C GLU A 46 -4.44 -10.77 9.24
N LYS A 47 -4.68 -9.66 8.54
CA LYS A 47 -5.85 -9.51 7.66
C LYS A 47 -5.74 -10.39 6.43
N LEU A 48 -4.59 -10.42 5.76
CA LEU A 48 -4.36 -11.28 4.60
C LEU A 48 -4.58 -12.75 4.96
N ASN A 49 -4.03 -13.23 6.07
CA ASN A 49 -4.27 -14.59 6.54
C ASN A 49 -5.74 -14.86 6.84
N SER A 50 -6.46 -13.87 7.39
CA SER A 50 -7.89 -14.02 7.68
C SER A 50 -8.72 -14.10 6.40
N ILE A 51 -8.36 -13.30 5.39
CA ILE A 51 -8.96 -13.31 4.05
C ILE A 51 -8.71 -14.68 3.40
N LEU A 52 -7.46 -15.14 3.33
CA LEU A 52 -7.12 -16.44 2.74
C LEU A 52 -7.83 -17.61 3.43
N LYS A 53 -7.98 -17.56 4.76
CA LYS A 53 -8.75 -18.55 5.51
C LYS A 53 -10.25 -18.50 5.19
N ALA A 54 -10.81 -17.32 4.94
CA ALA A 54 -12.20 -17.17 4.52
C ALA A 54 -12.39 -17.71 3.10
N GLU A 55 -11.50 -17.36 2.17
CA GLU A 55 -11.49 -17.87 0.79
C GLU A 55 -11.40 -19.39 0.75
N HIS A 56 -10.55 -19.99 1.59
CA HIS A 56 -10.43 -21.44 1.67
C HIS A 56 -11.70 -22.12 2.21
N ARG A 57 -12.40 -21.49 3.16
CA ARG A 57 -13.64 -22.04 3.74
C ARG A 57 -14.83 -21.89 2.79
N GLU A 58 -15.00 -20.71 2.20
CA GLU A 58 -16.15 -20.36 1.38
C GLU A 58 -15.99 -20.81 -0.08
N LYS A 59 -14.75 -21.12 -0.51
CA LYS A 59 -14.39 -21.40 -1.91
C LYS A 59 -14.77 -20.27 -2.88
N GLU A 60 -14.93 -19.06 -2.35
CA GLU A 60 -15.20 -17.85 -3.09
C GLU A 60 -14.11 -16.82 -2.81
N LEU A 61 -13.71 -16.07 -3.84
CA LEU A 61 -12.73 -15.00 -3.73
C LEU A 61 -13.34 -13.82 -2.96
N GLN A 62 -12.65 -13.37 -1.93
CA GLN A 62 -13.12 -12.23 -1.15
C GLN A 62 -12.91 -10.94 -1.93
N LYS A 63 -13.85 -10.00 -1.79
CA LYS A 63 -13.69 -8.66 -2.37
C LYS A 63 -12.61 -7.88 -1.64
N ILE A 64 -11.39 -7.97 -2.16
CA ILE A 64 -10.28 -7.09 -1.78
C ILE A 64 -10.30 -5.79 -2.60
N HIS A 65 -9.44 -4.84 -2.23
CA HIS A 65 -9.32 -3.57 -2.92
C HIS A 65 -8.96 -3.75 -4.40
N PHE A 66 -9.50 -2.89 -5.26
CA PHE A 66 -9.17 -2.87 -6.69
C PHE A 66 -7.66 -2.67 -6.90
N HIS A 67 -7.05 -3.45 -7.79
CA HIS A 67 -5.61 -3.44 -8.06
C HIS A 67 -4.72 -3.70 -6.81
N TYR A 68 -5.16 -4.55 -5.88
CA TYR A 68 -4.40 -4.84 -4.66
C TYR A 68 -3.00 -5.39 -4.96
N ILE A 69 -2.81 -6.15 -6.05
CA ILE A 69 -1.52 -6.74 -6.44
C ILE A 69 -0.53 -5.63 -6.79
N GLU A 70 -0.92 -4.70 -7.65
CA GLU A 70 -0.08 -3.59 -8.11
C GLU A 70 0.26 -2.65 -6.96
N VAL A 71 -0.71 -2.39 -6.08
CA VAL A 71 -0.51 -1.58 -4.87
C VAL A 71 0.47 -2.27 -3.93
N ALA A 72 0.25 -3.56 -3.63
CA ALA A 72 1.12 -4.34 -2.75
C ALA A 72 2.54 -4.43 -3.31
N HIS A 73 2.70 -4.79 -4.59
CA HIS A 73 3.99 -4.88 -5.24
C HIS A 73 4.72 -3.53 -5.26
N SER A 74 4.02 -2.44 -5.57
CA SER A 74 4.61 -1.09 -5.57
C SER A 74 5.08 -0.65 -4.18
N LEU A 75 4.30 -0.98 -3.14
CA LEU A 75 4.65 -0.70 -1.74
C LEU A 75 5.83 -1.56 -1.28
N CYS A 76 5.80 -2.87 -1.48
CA CYS A 76 6.89 -3.77 -1.11
C CYS A 76 8.19 -3.38 -1.84
N LYS A 77 8.13 -2.93 -3.09
CA LYS A 77 9.31 -2.54 -3.87
C LYS A 77 9.97 -1.25 -3.37
N HIS A 78 9.20 -0.23 -3.00
CA HIS A 78 9.72 1.10 -2.72
C HIS A 78 9.66 1.52 -1.24
N ALA A 79 8.84 0.84 -0.43
CA ALA A 79 8.57 1.18 0.95
C ALA A 79 8.79 0.00 1.92
N ARG A 80 9.54 -1.04 1.52
CA ARG A 80 9.86 -2.20 2.39
C ARG A 80 10.40 -1.82 3.77
N GLU A 81 11.16 -0.73 3.84
CA GLU A 81 11.80 -0.24 5.07
C GLU A 81 10.79 0.29 6.08
N ASP A 82 9.62 0.72 5.60
CA ASP A 82 8.55 1.27 6.44
C ASP A 82 7.49 0.22 6.80
N MET A 83 7.68 -1.04 6.35
CA MET A 83 6.70 -2.12 6.47
C MET A 83 7.20 -3.22 7.40
N THR A 84 6.33 -3.62 8.33
CA THR A 84 6.55 -4.79 9.18
C THR A 84 6.27 -6.08 8.39
N ASP A 85 7.14 -7.08 8.52
CA ASP A 85 7.00 -8.41 7.91
C ASP A 85 6.73 -8.40 6.39
N TRP A 86 7.35 -7.45 5.67
CA TRP A 86 7.13 -7.25 4.24
C TRP A 86 7.37 -8.50 3.40
N ASN A 87 8.31 -9.37 3.80
CA ASN A 87 8.59 -10.65 3.14
C ASN A 87 7.34 -11.56 3.16
N GLN A 88 6.72 -11.71 4.33
CA GLN A 88 5.54 -12.56 4.47
C GLN A 88 4.35 -11.98 3.70
N VAL A 89 4.15 -10.66 3.75
CA VAL A 89 3.12 -9.97 2.97
C VAL A 89 3.35 -10.20 1.47
N TYR A 90 4.59 -10.07 1.00
CA TYR A 90 4.95 -10.28 -0.39
C TYR A 90 4.67 -11.72 -0.83
N ASP A 91 5.06 -12.71 -0.03
CA ASP A 91 4.78 -14.11 -0.33
C ASP A 91 3.27 -14.37 -0.37
N LEU A 92 2.51 -13.88 0.61
CA LEU A 92 1.06 -14.06 0.68
C LEU A 92 0.31 -13.44 -0.51
N VAL A 93 0.77 -12.29 -1.02
CA VAL A 93 0.05 -11.55 -2.06
C VAL A 93 0.56 -11.87 -3.47
N VAL A 94 1.88 -11.99 -3.65
CA VAL A 94 2.51 -12.12 -4.98
C VAL A 94 2.76 -13.59 -5.34
N SER A 95 3.13 -14.44 -4.37
CA SER A 95 3.42 -15.85 -4.64
C SER A 95 2.16 -16.67 -4.90
N TYR A 96 1.06 -16.37 -4.21
CA TYR A 96 -0.23 -17.07 -4.35
C TYR A 96 -1.11 -16.58 -5.52
N SER A 97 -0.65 -15.59 -6.28
CA SER A 97 -1.43 -14.99 -7.38
C SER A 97 -1.06 -15.55 -8.76
N ILE A 98 -0.38 -16.71 -8.81
CA ILE A 98 -0.03 -17.50 -10.02
C ILE A 98 -0.72 -18.85 -9.92
#